data_AF-A0AAD9YAK4-F1
#
_entry.id   AF-A0AAD9YAK4-F1
#
_cell.length_a   1.000
_cell.length_b   1.000
_cell.length_c   1.000
_cell.angle_alpha   90.00
_cell.angle_beta   90.00
_cell.angle_gamma   90.00
#
_symmetry.space_group_name_H-M   'P 1'
#
loop_
_entity.id
_entity.type
_entity.pdbx_description
1 polymer ?
#
loop_
_entity_poly.entity_id
_entity_poly.type
_entity_poly.pdbx_seq_one_letter_code
_entity_poly.pdbx_strand_id
1 'polypeptide(L)'
;MHLTPLLAALLAATTSVSAAVLPRAGPCTTPAVRKEWRELAPAEKTDYLRAAVCLRSLPHQKYAPYEAVVTRMDDLTFTHWALQSRIHFVANFLPWHRWFVQLHEDLLRNECNYTGVQPYWDWTIDADARAVPTSPLFDAETGFGGNGQFTGSDVPGFQRCVVDGPFANTNLTLSMGWPDVGEPGDRLHCLTREFNAGEGADENGVTIVGDMQAGAFDSKVMNTIYAFEGFGDMVTMLEGLPHAQVHSIIYGDMGPATSPNEPLFFLHHANVDRVWAKWQGRNDTRLADYTGFQDTDKIYPAAITDSMPVLELAETDLLVRDYMDTLSGPLCYTYSSM
;
A
#
# COMPACT_ATOMS: atom_id res chain seq x y z
N MET A 1 -24.72 66.43 -31.19
CA MET A 1 -23.84 65.84 -30.15
C MET A 1 -24.51 64.58 -29.63
N HIS A 2 -24.23 63.41 -30.22
CA HIS A 2 -24.56 62.12 -29.62
C HIS A 2 -23.48 61.13 -30.03
N LEU A 3 -22.67 60.73 -29.05
CA LEU A 3 -21.57 59.77 -29.20
C LEU A 3 -22.13 58.35 -29.23
N THR A 4 -21.76 57.57 -30.24
CA THR A 4 -21.86 56.11 -30.28
C THR A 4 -20.67 55.48 -29.55
N PRO A 5 -20.85 54.47 -28.68
CA PRO A 5 -19.73 53.72 -28.14
C PRO A 5 -19.34 52.58 -29.09
N LEU A 6 -18.05 52.50 -29.43
CA LEU A 6 -17.45 51.30 -30.03
C LEU A 6 -17.28 50.25 -28.92
N LEU A 7 -17.88 49.07 -29.10
CA LEU A 7 -17.49 47.87 -28.36
C LEU A 7 -16.25 47.26 -29.03
N ALA A 8 -15.12 47.28 -28.32
CA ALA A 8 -13.94 46.50 -28.70
C ALA A 8 -14.13 45.05 -28.24
N ALA A 9 -14.13 44.11 -29.19
CA ALA A 9 -14.12 42.69 -28.89
C ALA A 9 -12.70 42.24 -28.52
N LEU A 10 -12.47 41.87 -27.25
CA LEU A 10 -11.27 41.13 -26.86
C LEU A 10 -11.41 39.68 -27.36
N LEU A 11 -10.58 39.29 -28.32
CA LEU A 11 -10.33 37.86 -28.60
C LEU A 11 -9.44 37.31 -27.48
N ALA A 12 -10.02 36.47 -26.61
CA ALA A 12 -9.24 35.60 -25.74
C ALA A 12 -8.64 34.47 -26.60
N ALA A 13 -7.32 34.47 -26.77
CA ALA A 13 -6.60 33.36 -27.38
C ALA A 13 -6.60 32.19 -26.39
N THR A 14 -7.40 31.16 -26.65
CA THR A 14 -7.35 29.90 -25.92
C THR A 14 -6.13 29.10 -26.40
N THR A 15 -5.05 29.12 -25.63
CA THR A 15 -3.96 28.16 -25.81
C THR A 15 -4.45 26.80 -25.32
N SER A 16 -4.81 25.91 -26.25
CA SER A 16 -5.05 24.51 -25.94
C SER A 16 -3.71 23.87 -25.58
N VAL A 17 -3.48 23.67 -24.28
CA VAL A 17 -2.44 22.76 -23.82
C VAL A 17 -2.93 21.37 -24.17
N SER A 18 -2.42 20.82 -25.27
CA SER A 18 -2.65 19.44 -25.65
C SER A 18 -2.06 18.57 -24.55
N ALA A 19 -2.92 17.87 -23.79
CA ALA A 19 -2.47 16.85 -22.85
C ALA A 19 -1.60 15.85 -23.64
N ALA A 20 -0.33 15.77 -23.29
CA ALA A 20 0.56 14.80 -23.89
C ALA A 20 0.07 13.41 -23.47
N VAL A 21 -0.56 12.69 -24.40
CA VAL A 21 -0.83 11.26 -24.24
C VAL A 21 0.52 10.60 -24.05
N LEU A 22 0.79 10.09 -22.85
CA LEU A 22 1.99 9.30 -22.58
C LEU A 22 2.03 8.17 -23.62
N PRO A 23 3.16 7.97 -24.33
CA PRO A 23 3.26 6.87 -25.27
C PRO A 23 3.05 5.57 -24.50
N ARG A 24 2.06 4.79 -24.95
CA ARG A 24 1.84 3.41 -24.49
C ARG A 24 3.18 2.70 -24.57
N ALA A 25 3.77 2.36 -23.42
CA ALA A 25 5.09 1.75 -23.41
C ALA A 25 5.06 0.48 -24.28
N GLY A 26 6.10 0.30 -25.08
CA GLY A 26 6.29 -0.93 -25.85
C GLY A 26 6.36 -2.16 -24.93
N PRO A 27 6.35 -3.38 -25.48
CA PRO A 27 6.37 -4.60 -24.68
C PRO A 27 7.54 -4.61 -23.69
N CYS A 28 7.29 -4.99 -22.44
CA CYS A 28 8.33 -5.14 -21.41
C CYS A 28 9.38 -6.15 -21.87
N THR A 29 10.60 -5.67 -22.16
CA THR A 29 11.69 -6.50 -22.68
C THR A 29 12.63 -7.00 -21.59
N THR A 30 12.80 -6.24 -20.51
CA THR A 30 13.72 -6.56 -19.42
C THR A 30 13.01 -6.32 -18.09
N PRO A 31 12.16 -7.26 -17.65
CA PRO A 31 11.42 -7.08 -16.40
C PRO A 31 12.35 -7.07 -15.20
N ALA A 32 12.12 -6.14 -14.28
CA ALA A 32 12.67 -6.22 -12.94
C ALA A 32 12.13 -7.47 -12.22
N VAL A 33 12.91 -8.06 -11.32
CA VAL A 33 12.46 -9.21 -10.52
C VAL A 33 12.29 -8.74 -9.08
N ARG A 34 11.05 -8.51 -8.64
CA ARG A 34 10.72 -8.24 -7.23
C ARG A 34 11.05 -9.49 -6.40
N LYS A 35 11.80 -9.32 -5.32
CA LYS A 35 12.37 -10.41 -4.52
C LYS A 35 11.66 -10.55 -3.18
N GLU A 36 11.60 -11.77 -2.67
CA GLU A 36 11.15 -12.01 -1.30
C GLU A 36 12.19 -11.42 -0.34
N TRP A 37 11.78 -10.90 0.82
CA TRP A 37 12.68 -10.22 1.75
C TRP A 37 13.94 -11.03 2.12
N ARG A 38 13.84 -12.35 2.26
CA ARG A 38 14.96 -13.25 2.62
C ARG A 38 15.91 -13.52 1.48
N GLU A 39 15.51 -13.23 0.24
CA GLU A 39 16.36 -13.36 -0.95
C GLU A 39 17.26 -12.14 -1.16
N LEU A 40 16.95 -11.01 -0.50
CA LEU A 40 17.79 -9.81 -0.54
C LEU A 40 19.10 -10.03 0.21
N ALA A 41 20.20 -9.62 -0.41
CA ALA A 41 21.47 -9.48 0.27
C ALA A 41 21.37 -8.41 1.37
N PRO A 42 22.22 -8.48 2.42
CA PRO A 42 22.20 -7.48 3.50
C PRO A 42 22.28 -6.03 3.00
N ALA A 43 23.11 -5.76 1.99
CA ALA A 43 23.23 -4.42 1.40
C ALA A 43 21.95 -3.97 0.66
N GLU A 44 21.21 -4.89 0.03
CA GLU A 44 19.94 -4.57 -0.62
C GLU A 44 18.87 -4.23 0.43
N LYS A 45 18.82 -4.96 1.55
CA LYS A 45 17.95 -4.63 2.69
C LYS A 45 18.24 -3.25 3.27
N THR A 46 19.52 -2.96 3.51
CA THR A 46 19.96 -1.65 4.01
C THR A 46 19.56 -0.53 3.04
N ASP A 47 19.73 -0.71 1.73
CA ASP A 47 19.37 0.31 0.74
C ASP A 47 17.85 0.57 0.69
N TYR A 48 17.03 -0.48 0.76
CA TYR A 48 15.57 -0.34 0.81
C TYR A 48 15.12 0.39 2.07
N LEU A 49 15.59 -0.02 3.25
CA LEU A 49 15.22 0.58 4.53
C LEU A 49 15.63 2.06 4.59
N ARG A 50 16.84 2.39 4.12
CA ARG A 50 17.32 3.76 3.97
C ARG A 50 16.40 4.59 3.07
N ALA A 51 16.00 4.06 1.92
CA ALA A 51 15.12 4.77 0.99
C ALA A 51 13.73 5.00 1.59
N ALA A 52 13.16 3.99 2.24
CA ALA A 52 11.84 4.08 2.88
C ALA A 52 11.83 5.09 4.06
N VAL A 53 12.89 5.15 4.85
CA VAL A 53 13.08 6.20 5.87
C VAL A 53 13.22 7.58 5.22
N CYS A 54 13.99 7.69 4.12
CA CYS A 54 14.13 8.93 3.38
C CYS A 54 12.78 9.48 2.90
N LEU A 55 11.89 8.64 2.35
CA LEU A 55 10.61 9.10 1.81
C LEU A 55 9.72 9.71 2.90
N ARG A 56 9.81 9.23 4.15
CA ARG A 56 9.13 9.81 5.32
C ARG A 56 9.69 11.15 5.77
N SER A 57 10.88 11.52 5.32
CA SER A 57 11.53 12.80 5.68
C SER A 57 11.34 13.88 4.62
N LEU A 58 10.94 13.51 3.41
CA LEU A 58 10.70 14.46 2.33
C LEU A 58 9.38 15.22 2.58
N PRO A 59 9.32 16.52 2.27
CA PRO A 59 8.10 17.31 2.43
C PRO A 59 7.02 16.85 1.46
N HIS A 60 5.75 16.91 1.87
CA HIS A 60 4.60 16.61 1.02
C HIS A 60 4.64 17.42 -0.28
N GLN A 61 4.09 16.87 -1.36
CA GLN A 61 3.89 17.58 -2.63
C GLN A 61 2.43 17.79 -2.99
N LYS A 62 1.52 17.05 -2.34
CA LYS A 62 0.08 17.10 -2.59
C LYS A 62 -0.65 17.63 -1.36
N TYR A 63 -1.92 17.95 -1.51
CA TYR A 63 -2.80 18.27 -0.39
C TYR A 63 -2.31 19.43 0.50
N ALA A 64 -1.64 20.43 -0.08
CA ALA A 64 -1.09 21.58 0.67
C ALA A 64 -2.07 22.32 1.62
N PRO A 65 -3.39 22.36 1.37
CA PRO A 65 -4.33 22.93 2.32
C PRO A 65 -4.55 22.12 3.60
N TYR A 66 -4.10 20.85 3.66
CA TYR A 66 -4.34 19.95 4.79
C TYR A 66 -3.12 19.95 5.72
N GLU A 67 -3.23 20.62 6.88
CA GLU A 67 -2.11 20.79 7.82
C GLU A 67 -1.51 19.48 8.35
N ALA A 68 -2.31 18.41 8.38
CA ALA A 68 -1.86 17.09 8.82
C ALA A 68 -1.03 16.33 7.78
N VAL A 69 -1.07 16.74 6.50
CA VAL A 69 -0.27 16.14 5.42
C VAL A 69 1.07 16.88 5.34
N VAL A 70 2.13 16.30 5.90
CA VAL A 70 3.41 16.99 6.10
C VAL A 70 4.52 16.41 5.23
N THR A 71 4.49 15.12 4.99
CA THR A 71 5.56 14.36 4.33
C THR A 71 5.12 13.75 3.01
N ARG A 72 6.07 13.30 2.19
CA ARG A 72 5.74 12.53 0.98
C ARG A 72 4.99 11.25 1.29
N MET A 73 5.26 10.61 2.43
CA MET A 73 4.47 9.46 2.85
C MET A 73 3.04 9.84 3.25
N ASP A 74 2.82 11.04 3.77
CA ASP A 74 1.47 11.51 4.08
C ASP A 74 0.64 11.73 2.81
N ASP A 75 1.24 12.13 1.68
CA ASP A 75 0.53 12.17 0.38
C ASP A 75 -0.10 10.80 0.06
N LEU A 76 0.66 9.73 0.28
CA LEU A 76 0.25 8.35 0.01
C LEU A 76 -0.80 7.88 1.02
N THR A 77 -0.52 8.06 2.30
CA THR A 77 -1.42 7.66 3.40
C THR A 77 -2.77 8.38 3.31
N PHE A 78 -2.77 9.70 3.11
CA PHE A 78 -4.00 10.49 2.99
C PHE A 78 -4.86 10.02 1.82
N THR A 79 -4.23 9.76 0.67
CA THR A 79 -4.96 9.29 -0.52
C THR A 79 -5.62 7.94 -0.29
N HIS A 80 -4.89 7.00 0.30
CA HIS A 80 -5.42 5.68 0.64
C HIS A 80 -6.60 5.77 1.61
N TRP A 81 -6.48 6.59 2.65
CA TRP A 81 -7.56 6.85 3.60
C TRP A 81 -8.78 7.49 2.94
N ALA A 82 -8.58 8.57 2.18
CA ALA A 82 -9.65 9.32 1.52
C ALA A 82 -10.41 8.47 0.47
N LEU A 83 -9.74 7.47 -0.10
CA LEU A 83 -10.30 6.57 -1.10
C LEU A 83 -10.78 5.23 -0.54
N GLN A 84 -10.73 4.99 0.78
CA GLN A 84 -10.92 3.65 1.37
C GLN A 84 -12.14 2.88 0.81
N SER A 85 -13.30 3.53 0.63
CA SER A 85 -14.55 2.90 0.16
C SER A 85 -14.61 2.69 -1.36
N ARG A 86 -13.63 3.21 -2.10
CA ARG A 86 -13.49 3.11 -3.55
C ARG A 86 -12.32 2.23 -3.98
N ILE A 87 -11.54 1.73 -3.02
CA ILE A 87 -10.38 0.87 -3.26
C ILE A 87 -10.38 -0.39 -2.39
N HIS A 88 -11.33 -0.56 -1.45
CA HIS A 88 -11.52 -1.79 -0.67
C HIS A 88 -12.93 -2.35 -0.83
N PHE A 89 -13.03 -3.68 -0.88
CA PHE A 89 -14.23 -4.48 -1.12
C PHE A 89 -14.97 -4.09 -2.40
N VAL A 90 -14.18 -3.70 -3.40
CA VAL A 90 -14.60 -3.25 -4.73
C VAL A 90 -13.64 -3.81 -5.78
N ALA A 91 -14.05 -3.75 -7.06
CA ALA A 91 -13.24 -4.30 -8.14
C ALA A 91 -11.85 -3.64 -8.24
N ASN A 92 -11.76 -2.34 -7.92
CA ASN A 92 -10.51 -1.57 -7.99
C ASN A 92 -9.42 -2.04 -7.01
N PHE A 93 -9.73 -2.87 -6.01
CA PHE A 93 -8.78 -3.26 -4.96
C PHE A 93 -7.42 -3.70 -5.52
N LEU A 94 -7.39 -4.72 -6.38
CA LEU A 94 -6.13 -5.25 -6.91
C LEU A 94 -5.39 -4.30 -7.87
N PRO A 95 -6.02 -3.76 -8.94
CA PRO A 95 -5.30 -2.87 -9.86
C PRO A 95 -4.84 -1.57 -9.19
N TRP A 96 -5.63 -1.01 -8.26
CA TRP A 96 -5.25 0.20 -7.53
C TRP A 96 -4.06 -0.04 -6.62
N HIS A 97 -4.06 -1.12 -5.83
CA HIS A 97 -2.94 -1.44 -4.94
C HIS A 97 -1.68 -1.85 -5.71
N ARG A 98 -1.80 -2.52 -6.86
CA ARG A 98 -0.67 -2.76 -7.78
C ARG A 98 -0.03 -1.46 -8.23
N TRP A 99 -0.83 -0.49 -8.70
CA TRP A 99 -0.33 0.83 -9.06
C TRP A 99 0.29 1.55 -7.85
N PHE A 100 -0.35 1.48 -6.68
CA PHE A 100 0.12 2.16 -5.48
C PHE A 100 1.48 1.65 -4.99
N VAL A 101 1.71 0.33 -5.08
CA VAL A 101 3.02 -0.29 -4.82
C VAL A 101 4.05 0.14 -5.87
N GLN A 102 3.69 0.21 -7.15
CA GLN A 102 4.58 0.74 -8.19
C GLN A 102 4.94 2.21 -7.94
N LEU A 103 3.96 3.05 -7.59
CA LEU A 103 4.18 4.46 -7.25
C LEU A 103 5.17 4.58 -6.08
N HIS A 104 4.99 3.80 -5.01
CA HIS A 104 5.94 3.78 -3.90
C HIS A 104 7.36 3.42 -4.37
N GLU A 105 7.51 2.35 -5.17
CA GLU A 105 8.81 1.97 -5.75
C GLU A 105 9.44 3.13 -6.56
N ASP A 106 8.65 3.78 -7.41
CA ASP A 106 9.10 4.90 -8.23
C ASP A 106 9.55 6.09 -7.38
N LEU A 107 8.84 6.40 -6.30
CA LEU A 107 9.22 7.46 -5.36
C LEU A 107 10.52 7.14 -4.64
N LEU A 108 10.69 5.90 -4.17
CA LEU A 108 11.95 5.45 -3.58
C LEU A 108 13.12 5.64 -4.55
N ARG A 109 12.94 5.26 -5.82
CA ARG A 109 13.97 5.35 -6.86
C ARG A 109 14.28 6.79 -7.23
N ASN A 110 13.25 7.58 -7.52
CA ASN A 110 13.39 8.90 -8.12
C ASN A 110 13.75 9.98 -7.10
N GLU A 111 13.38 9.81 -5.84
CA GLU A 111 13.51 10.86 -4.83
C GLU A 111 14.41 10.47 -3.66
N CYS A 112 14.60 9.17 -3.45
CA CYS A 112 15.44 8.64 -2.39
C CYS A 112 16.61 7.79 -2.91
N ASN A 113 16.96 7.93 -4.20
CA ASN A 113 18.10 7.25 -4.83
C ASN A 113 18.12 5.74 -4.61
N TYR A 114 16.95 5.10 -4.48
CA TYR A 114 16.87 3.65 -4.38
C TYR A 114 17.22 3.00 -5.71
N THR A 115 18.05 1.96 -5.69
CA THR A 115 18.49 1.29 -6.93
C THR A 115 17.96 -0.14 -7.05
N GLY A 116 17.55 -0.74 -5.92
CA GLY A 116 16.93 -2.06 -5.86
C GLY A 116 15.49 -2.08 -6.37
N VAL A 117 14.77 -3.16 -6.13
CA VAL A 117 13.36 -3.39 -6.53
C VAL A 117 12.44 -3.39 -5.32
N GLN A 118 11.13 -3.21 -5.49
CA GLN A 118 10.19 -3.39 -4.38
C GLN A 118 10.23 -4.85 -3.88
N PRO A 119 10.58 -5.10 -2.60
CA PRO A 119 10.49 -6.43 -2.04
C PRO A 119 9.07 -6.77 -1.59
N TYR A 120 8.82 -8.06 -1.37
CA TYR A 120 7.56 -8.56 -0.85
C TYR A 120 7.76 -9.46 0.37
N TRP A 121 6.73 -9.53 1.21
CA TRP A 121 6.65 -10.46 2.33
C TRP A 121 5.80 -11.66 1.95
N ASP A 122 6.43 -12.82 1.73
CA ASP A 122 5.67 -14.06 1.59
C ASP A 122 5.25 -14.58 2.99
N TRP A 123 4.05 -14.21 3.43
CA TRP A 123 3.52 -14.61 4.74
C TRP A 123 3.42 -16.13 4.89
N THR A 124 3.25 -16.87 3.78
CA THR A 124 3.04 -18.33 3.83
C THR A 124 4.26 -19.05 4.38
N ILE A 125 5.47 -18.53 4.14
CA ILE A 125 6.72 -19.09 4.67
C ILE A 125 6.69 -19.08 6.20
N ASP A 126 6.30 -17.95 6.78
CA ASP A 126 6.22 -17.77 8.23
C ASP A 126 5.02 -18.53 8.83
N ALA A 127 3.87 -18.50 8.14
CA ALA A 127 2.64 -19.12 8.57
C ALA A 127 2.74 -20.66 8.62
N ASP A 128 3.24 -21.28 7.55
CA ASP A 128 3.39 -22.74 7.46
C ASP A 128 4.38 -23.25 8.53
N ALA A 129 5.40 -22.45 8.85
CA ALA A 129 6.37 -22.73 9.90
C ALA A 129 5.84 -22.42 11.32
N ARG A 130 4.67 -21.79 11.45
CA ARG A 130 4.14 -21.22 12.71
C ARG A 130 5.14 -20.32 13.43
N ALA A 131 5.87 -19.53 12.65
CA ALA A 131 7.01 -18.73 13.08
C ALA A 131 6.84 -17.23 12.78
N VAL A 132 5.60 -16.79 12.52
CA VAL A 132 5.25 -15.39 12.22
C VAL A 132 5.86 -14.40 13.23
N PRO A 133 5.74 -14.58 14.56
CA PRO A 133 6.32 -13.64 15.53
C PRO A 133 7.85 -13.50 15.43
N THR A 134 8.53 -14.48 14.83
CA THR A 134 9.98 -14.54 14.68
C THR A 134 10.42 -14.27 13.23
N SER A 135 9.54 -13.72 12.40
CA SER A 135 9.87 -13.36 11.02
C SER A 135 11.08 -12.42 10.98
N PRO A 136 12.05 -12.60 10.06
CA PRO A 136 13.17 -11.68 9.86
C PRO A 136 12.74 -10.28 9.43
N LEU A 137 11.47 -10.07 9.07
CA LEU A 137 10.91 -8.73 8.89
C LEU A 137 10.80 -7.95 10.20
N PHE A 138 10.75 -8.62 11.34
CA PHE A 138 10.69 -7.98 12.65
C PHE A 138 12.07 -7.82 13.31
N ASP A 139 13.15 -8.11 12.58
CA ASP A 139 14.51 -7.87 13.02
C ASP A 139 14.79 -6.35 13.13
N ALA A 140 15.53 -5.95 14.17
CA ALA A 140 15.80 -4.55 14.48
C ALA A 140 16.90 -3.92 13.60
N GLU A 141 17.73 -4.71 12.93
CA GLU A 141 18.84 -4.17 12.12
C GLU A 141 18.58 -4.37 10.62
N THR A 142 18.11 -5.56 10.26
CA THR A 142 17.92 -6.02 8.90
C THR A 142 16.45 -6.21 8.54
N GLY A 143 15.54 -5.68 9.36
CA GLY A 143 14.09 -5.69 9.16
C GLY A 143 13.46 -4.34 9.49
N PHE A 144 12.21 -4.36 9.92
CA PHE A 144 11.35 -3.20 10.14
C PHE A 144 11.12 -2.92 11.63
N GLY A 145 11.90 -3.54 12.52
CA GLY A 145 11.68 -3.50 13.97
C GLY A 145 10.57 -4.42 14.45
N GLY A 146 10.51 -4.62 15.76
CA GLY A 146 9.58 -5.53 16.42
C GLY A 146 8.23 -4.90 16.75
N ASN A 147 7.62 -5.42 17.82
CA ASN A 147 6.33 -4.99 18.34
C ASN A 147 6.43 -3.64 19.07
N GLY A 148 5.29 -2.94 19.21
CA GLY A 148 5.21 -1.72 20.00
C GLY A 148 5.36 -2.00 21.51
N GLN A 149 6.19 -1.20 22.18
CA GLN A 149 6.45 -1.25 23.61
C GLN A 149 5.68 -0.15 24.34
N PHE A 150 5.18 -0.46 25.53
CA PHE A 150 4.58 0.55 26.39
C PHE A 150 5.64 1.55 26.85
N THR A 151 5.37 2.84 26.67
CA THR A 151 6.36 3.90 26.94
C THR A 151 6.20 4.53 28.32
N GLY A 152 5.07 4.33 28.99
CA GLY A 152 4.70 5.06 30.20
C GLY A 152 4.29 6.52 29.95
N SER A 153 4.16 6.94 28.69
CA SER A 153 3.65 8.26 28.33
C SER A 153 2.16 8.36 28.62
N ASP A 154 1.71 9.51 29.13
CA ASP A 154 0.29 9.87 29.23
C ASP A 154 -0.18 10.68 28.01
N VAL A 155 0.72 10.99 27.07
CA VAL A 155 0.39 11.74 25.84
C VAL A 155 -0.32 10.81 24.86
N PRO A 156 -1.55 11.12 24.44
CA PRO A 156 -2.27 10.32 23.45
C PRO A 156 -1.50 10.17 22.14
N GLY A 157 -1.42 8.94 21.61
CA GLY A 157 -0.62 8.59 20.43
C GLY A 157 0.83 8.17 20.75
N PHE A 158 1.27 8.29 22.00
CA PHE A 158 2.64 7.95 22.40
C PHE A 158 2.71 6.87 23.47
N GLN A 159 1.58 6.29 23.88
CA GLN A 159 1.55 5.29 24.96
C GLN A 159 2.21 3.97 24.55
N ARG A 160 2.21 3.63 23.26
CA ARG A 160 2.81 2.41 22.73
C ARG A 160 3.51 2.67 21.42
N CYS A 161 4.83 2.53 21.38
CA CYS A 161 5.64 2.90 20.23
C CYS A 161 6.54 1.74 19.78
N VAL A 162 6.80 1.66 18.49
CA VAL A 162 7.93 0.89 17.98
C VAL A 162 9.23 1.59 18.40
N VAL A 163 10.09 0.89 19.14
CA VAL A 163 11.29 1.44 19.79
C VAL A 163 12.61 0.96 19.18
N ASP A 164 12.55 -0.01 18.28
CA ASP A 164 13.70 -0.58 17.57
C ASP A 164 13.45 -0.60 16.05
N GLY A 165 14.48 -0.91 15.27
CA GLY A 165 14.38 -0.85 13.81
C GLY A 165 14.63 0.54 13.21
N PRO A 166 14.76 0.62 11.88
CA PRO A 166 14.98 1.87 11.16
C PRO A 166 13.85 2.90 11.29
N PHE A 167 12.67 2.45 11.71
CA PHE A 167 11.47 3.27 11.87
C PHE A 167 11.15 3.59 13.34
N ALA A 168 12.02 3.19 14.28
CA ALA A 168 11.88 3.55 15.69
C ALA A 168 11.74 5.07 15.87
N ASN A 169 10.86 5.49 16.79
CA ASN A 169 10.64 6.91 17.10
C ASN A 169 10.24 7.77 15.88
N THR A 170 9.67 7.15 14.83
CA THR A 170 9.06 7.90 13.73
C THR A 170 7.80 8.57 14.23
N ASN A 171 7.71 9.88 14.07
CA ASN A 171 6.49 10.63 14.30
C ASN A 171 5.62 10.64 13.05
N LEU A 172 4.33 10.43 13.23
CA LEU A 172 3.29 10.38 12.21
C LEU A 172 2.22 11.42 12.56
N THR A 173 1.55 11.97 11.55
CA THR A 173 0.59 13.07 11.72
C THR A 173 -0.83 12.72 11.29
N LEU A 174 -1.00 11.74 10.39
CA LEU A 174 -2.29 11.24 9.94
C LEU A 174 -2.74 10.06 10.78
N SER A 175 -3.95 10.09 11.34
CA SER A 175 -4.48 9.20 12.40
C SER A 175 -4.15 9.64 13.83
N MET A 176 -4.77 8.96 14.80
CA MET A 176 -4.73 9.27 16.22
C MET A 176 -3.68 8.47 17.00
N GLY A 177 -3.12 7.39 16.45
CA GLY A 177 -2.18 6.49 17.15
C GLY A 177 -2.82 5.78 18.36
N TRP A 178 -2.06 4.91 19.04
CA TRP A 178 -2.56 4.14 20.19
C TRP A 178 -2.99 5.05 21.36
N PRO A 179 -4.09 4.77 22.08
CA PRO A 179 -5.04 3.66 21.89
C PRO A 179 -6.16 3.94 20.88
N ASP A 180 -6.25 5.16 20.34
CA ASP A 180 -7.38 5.66 19.55
C ASP A 180 -7.22 5.38 18.04
N VAL A 181 -6.52 4.31 17.64
CA VAL A 181 -6.08 4.07 16.24
C VAL A 181 -7.22 4.04 15.22
N GLY A 182 -8.46 3.81 15.64
CA GLY A 182 -9.66 3.77 14.79
C GLY A 182 -10.54 5.02 14.84
N GLU A 183 -10.20 6.01 15.67
CA GLU A 183 -11.00 7.23 15.81
C GLU A 183 -10.66 8.25 14.72
N PRO A 184 -11.66 8.89 14.08
CA PRO A 184 -11.41 9.93 13.10
C PRO A 184 -10.68 11.13 13.72
N GLY A 185 -9.53 11.48 13.15
CA GLY A 185 -8.77 12.66 13.54
C GLY A 185 -7.29 12.54 13.18
N ASP A 186 -6.64 13.69 13.04
CA ASP A 186 -5.21 13.78 12.76
C ASP A 186 -4.49 14.31 14.01
N ARG A 187 -3.53 13.54 14.52
CA ARG A 187 -2.75 13.88 15.71
C ARG A 187 -1.33 13.38 15.55
N LEU A 188 -0.38 14.16 16.06
CA LEU A 188 1.00 13.71 16.21
C LEU A 188 1.06 12.46 17.11
N HIS A 189 1.60 11.36 16.60
CA HIS A 189 1.80 10.11 17.34
C HIS A 189 3.10 9.42 16.90
N CYS A 190 3.57 8.44 17.66
CA CYS A 190 4.68 7.58 17.22
C CYS A 190 4.16 6.44 16.35
N LEU A 191 5.01 5.82 15.52
CA LEU A 191 4.66 4.54 14.86
C LEU A 191 4.27 3.49 15.91
N THR A 192 3.07 2.94 15.77
CA THR A 192 2.48 1.98 16.70
C THR A 192 2.30 0.61 16.06
N ARG A 193 2.57 -0.44 16.84
CA ARG A 193 2.25 -1.85 16.52
C ARG A 193 1.74 -2.53 17.77
N GLU A 194 0.87 -3.51 17.56
CA GLU A 194 0.48 -4.42 18.62
C GLU A 194 0.22 -5.79 18.02
N PHE A 195 1.26 -6.63 18.04
CA PHE A 195 1.19 -7.95 17.45
C PHE A 195 0.05 -8.78 18.04
N ASN A 196 -0.77 -9.32 17.14
CA ASN A 196 -1.99 -10.07 17.42
C ASN A 196 -2.99 -9.28 18.28
N ALA A 197 -3.08 -7.96 18.07
CA ALA A 197 -4.02 -7.04 18.74
C ALA A 197 -4.08 -7.18 20.27
N GLY A 198 -3.00 -7.65 20.89
CA GLY A 198 -2.92 -7.80 22.33
C GLY A 198 -3.92 -8.78 22.92
N GLU A 199 -4.24 -9.91 22.26
CA GLU A 199 -5.25 -10.91 22.70
C GLU A 199 -5.10 -11.45 24.14
N GLY A 200 -4.04 -11.06 24.85
CA GLY A 200 -3.98 -11.12 26.30
C GLY A 200 -2.60 -10.75 26.79
N ALA A 201 -2.42 -10.82 28.09
CA ALA A 201 -1.11 -10.84 28.71
C ALA A 201 -0.95 -12.13 29.52
N ASP A 202 0.28 -12.64 29.60
CA ASP A 202 0.59 -13.74 30.50
C ASP A 202 0.57 -13.27 31.98
N GLU A 203 0.85 -14.20 32.89
CA GLU A 203 0.90 -13.92 34.33
C GLU A 203 1.89 -12.82 34.74
N ASN A 204 2.83 -12.46 33.87
CA ASN A 204 3.84 -11.41 34.08
C ASN A 204 3.47 -10.10 33.38
N GLY A 205 2.29 -10.01 32.75
CA GLY A 205 1.86 -8.82 32.02
C GLY A 205 2.49 -8.69 30.62
N VAL A 206 3.12 -9.75 30.10
CA VAL A 206 3.71 -9.76 28.75
C VAL A 206 2.63 -10.13 27.73
N THR A 207 2.48 -9.33 26.67
CA THR A 207 1.51 -9.62 25.60
C THR A 207 1.70 -11.02 25.01
N ILE A 208 0.64 -11.82 25.00
CA ILE A 208 0.63 -13.14 24.37
C ILE A 208 0.42 -12.95 22.87
N VAL A 209 1.52 -13.01 22.11
CA VAL A 209 1.49 -12.86 20.65
C VAL A 209 0.98 -14.12 19.94
N GLY A 210 1.13 -15.30 20.56
CA GLY A 210 0.72 -16.58 19.98
C GLY A 210 1.49 -16.89 18.69
N ASP A 211 0.84 -17.58 17.74
CA ASP A 211 1.37 -17.82 16.39
C ASP A 211 0.96 -16.73 15.38
N MET A 212 0.42 -15.60 15.87
CA MET A 212 -0.17 -14.52 15.08
C MET A 212 -1.15 -15.03 14.03
N GLN A 213 -2.04 -15.94 14.44
CA GLN A 213 -3.14 -16.44 13.60
C GLN A 213 -2.65 -17.04 12.27
N ALA A 214 -1.47 -17.66 12.27
CA ALA A 214 -0.79 -18.21 11.10
C ALA A 214 -1.69 -19.01 10.15
N GLY A 215 -2.62 -19.82 10.69
CA GLY A 215 -3.54 -20.64 9.88
C GLY A 215 -4.50 -19.86 8.98
N ALA A 216 -4.57 -18.54 9.12
CA ALA A 216 -5.41 -17.68 8.31
C ALA A 216 -4.72 -17.18 7.02
N PHE A 217 -3.41 -17.37 6.88
CA PHE A 217 -2.62 -16.95 5.71
C PHE A 217 -1.54 -17.96 5.35
N ASP A 218 -1.81 -19.23 5.65
CA ASP A 218 -0.97 -20.38 5.31
C ASP A 218 -1.15 -20.82 3.85
N SER A 219 -0.33 -21.77 3.39
CA SER A 219 -0.41 -22.29 2.02
C SER A 219 -1.75 -22.95 1.70
N LYS A 220 -2.50 -23.45 2.69
CA LYS A 220 -3.81 -24.07 2.46
C LYS A 220 -4.87 -23.02 2.12
N VAL A 221 -4.86 -21.88 2.79
CA VAL A 221 -5.70 -20.72 2.44
C VAL A 221 -5.36 -20.25 1.03
N MET A 222 -4.07 -20.10 0.72
CA MET A 222 -3.63 -19.65 -0.61
C MET A 222 -4.05 -20.61 -1.74
N ASN A 223 -3.96 -21.92 -1.52
CA ASN A 223 -4.44 -22.91 -2.49
C ASN A 223 -5.95 -22.78 -2.79
N THR A 224 -6.74 -22.34 -1.80
CA THR A 224 -8.17 -22.07 -2.00
C THR A 224 -8.37 -20.84 -2.88
N ILE A 225 -7.60 -19.77 -2.65
CA ILE A 225 -7.64 -18.54 -3.45
C ILE A 225 -7.26 -18.82 -4.91
N TYR A 226 -6.19 -19.58 -5.13
CA TYR A 226 -5.75 -19.91 -6.49
C TYR A 226 -6.73 -20.80 -7.28
N ALA A 227 -7.65 -21.48 -6.59
CA ALA A 227 -8.63 -22.35 -7.19
C ALA A 227 -9.89 -21.63 -7.70
N PHE A 228 -10.12 -20.36 -7.33
CA PHE A 228 -11.25 -19.61 -7.87
C PHE A 228 -11.12 -19.39 -9.38
N GLU A 229 -12.24 -19.57 -10.09
CA GLU A 229 -12.26 -19.43 -11.55
C GLU A 229 -12.34 -17.97 -12.00
N GLY A 230 -13.15 -17.16 -11.31
CA GLY A 230 -13.44 -15.77 -11.66
C GLY A 230 -12.84 -14.75 -10.70
N PHE A 231 -12.52 -13.57 -11.24
CA PHE A 231 -11.92 -12.46 -10.52
C PHE A 231 -12.71 -12.05 -9.26
N GLY A 232 -14.03 -11.88 -9.36
CA GLY A 232 -14.86 -11.36 -8.27
C GLY A 232 -14.81 -12.20 -6.99
N ASP A 233 -14.89 -13.53 -7.09
CA ASP A 233 -14.82 -14.42 -5.93
C ASP A 233 -13.39 -14.51 -5.39
N MET A 234 -12.40 -14.55 -6.29
CA MET A 234 -10.98 -14.58 -5.94
C MET A 234 -10.56 -13.33 -5.16
N VAL A 235 -10.91 -12.14 -5.65
CA VAL A 235 -10.56 -10.87 -5.01
C VAL A 235 -11.27 -10.71 -3.67
N THR A 236 -12.54 -11.09 -3.59
CA THR A 236 -13.32 -11.03 -2.34
C THR A 236 -12.69 -11.92 -1.27
N MET A 237 -12.29 -13.15 -1.64
CA MET A 237 -11.60 -14.03 -0.71
C MET A 237 -10.25 -13.43 -0.30
N LEU A 238 -9.38 -13.10 -1.27
CA LEU A 238 -8.03 -12.59 -1.01
C LEU A 238 -8.04 -11.35 -0.10
N GLU A 239 -8.97 -10.41 -0.34
CA GLU A 239 -9.10 -9.17 0.43
C GLU A 239 -9.57 -9.41 1.87
N GLY A 240 -10.56 -10.29 2.06
CA GLY A 240 -11.04 -10.67 3.39
C GLY A 240 -10.06 -11.57 4.15
N LEU A 241 -9.39 -12.48 3.45
CA LEU A 241 -8.40 -13.40 3.98
C LEU A 241 -7.48 -13.93 2.84
N PRO A 242 -6.17 -13.65 2.84
CA PRO A 242 -5.34 -13.24 3.98
C PRO A 242 -5.19 -11.73 4.22
N HIS A 243 -5.56 -10.85 3.29
CA HIS A 243 -5.19 -9.44 3.34
C HIS A 243 -5.61 -8.75 4.66
N ALA A 244 -6.91 -8.75 4.99
CA ALA A 244 -7.39 -8.11 6.22
C ALA A 244 -6.78 -8.72 7.49
N GLN A 245 -6.43 -10.00 7.44
CA GLN A 245 -5.83 -10.68 8.58
C GLN A 245 -4.39 -10.23 8.84
N VAL A 246 -3.59 -10.07 7.79
CA VAL A 246 -2.21 -9.58 7.95
C VAL A 246 -2.22 -8.15 8.50
N HIS A 247 -3.15 -7.31 8.05
CA HIS A 247 -3.37 -5.99 8.65
C HIS A 247 -3.68 -6.09 10.15
N SER A 248 -4.57 -7.01 10.52
CA SER A 248 -5.03 -7.21 11.90
C SER A 248 -3.95 -7.76 12.85
N ILE A 249 -3.05 -8.63 12.37
CA ILE A 249 -2.01 -9.22 13.24
C ILE A 249 -0.85 -8.27 13.51
N ILE A 250 -0.57 -7.30 12.63
CA ILE A 250 0.43 -6.26 12.92
C ILE A 250 -0.20 -5.19 13.81
N TYR A 251 -1.46 -4.83 13.51
CA TYR A 251 -2.28 -3.84 14.19
C TYR A 251 -1.57 -2.48 14.36
N GLY A 252 -2.02 -1.66 15.30
CA GLY A 252 -1.52 -0.30 15.46
C GLY A 252 -1.77 0.51 14.18
N ASP A 253 -0.70 1.10 13.64
CA ASP A 253 -0.76 1.86 12.40
C ASP A 253 -1.07 1.01 11.16
N MET A 254 -0.92 -0.31 11.21
CA MET A 254 -1.31 -1.20 10.10
C MET A 254 -2.84 -1.43 10.04
N GLY A 255 -3.57 -1.17 11.13
CA GLY A 255 -5.00 -1.47 11.24
C GLY A 255 -5.95 -0.53 10.46
N PRO A 256 -5.89 0.80 10.66
CA PRO A 256 -6.84 1.74 10.06
C PRO A 256 -6.60 1.95 8.56
N ALA A 257 -7.49 2.68 7.90
CA ALA A 257 -7.31 3.07 6.49
C ALA A 257 -6.11 4.01 6.25
N THR A 258 -5.45 4.49 7.30
CA THR A 258 -4.12 5.10 7.23
C THR A 258 -2.99 4.07 7.27
N SER A 259 -3.27 2.79 7.00
CA SER A 259 -2.31 1.68 7.02
C SER A 259 -0.99 1.88 6.28
N PRO A 260 -0.88 2.70 5.21
CA PRO A 260 0.42 3.02 4.61
C PRO A 260 1.40 3.72 5.58
N ASN A 261 0.92 4.23 6.72
CA ASN A 261 1.76 4.66 7.82
C ASN A 261 2.69 3.55 8.32
N GLU A 262 2.27 2.28 8.26
CA GLU A 262 3.12 1.13 8.58
C GLU A 262 4.03 0.78 7.38
N PRO A 263 5.37 0.84 7.53
CA PRO A 263 6.30 0.48 6.45
C PRO A 263 6.10 -0.91 5.83
N LEU A 264 5.65 -1.90 6.61
CA LEU A 264 5.36 -3.25 6.13
C LEU A 264 4.17 -3.30 5.16
N PHE A 265 3.34 -2.25 5.09
CA PHE A 265 2.22 -2.13 4.14
C PHE A 265 2.65 -2.44 2.72
N PHE A 266 3.77 -1.87 2.25
CA PHE A 266 4.19 -2.03 0.85
C PHE A 266 4.74 -3.43 0.57
N LEU A 267 5.33 -4.11 1.56
CA LEU A 267 5.78 -5.50 1.40
C LEU A 267 4.60 -6.46 1.44
N HIS A 268 3.61 -6.17 2.28
CA HIS A 268 2.33 -6.86 2.31
C HIS A 268 1.64 -6.73 0.94
N HIS A 269 1.35 -5.51 0.49
CA HIS A 269 0.65 -5.29 -0.78
C HIS A 269 1.46 -5.73 -2.01
N ALA A 270 2.79 -5.73 -1.96
CA ALA A 270 3.60 -6.36 -3.00
C ALA A 270 3.38 -7.88 -3.10
N ASN A 271 3.10 -8.57 -1.98
CA ASN A 271 2.73 -9.98 -2.00
C ASN A 271 1.26 -10.20 -2.34
N VAL A 272 0.33 -9.30 -1.96
CA VAL A 272 -1.06 -9.31 -2.47
C VAL A 272 -1.04 -9.25 -4.01
N ASP A 273 -0.23 -8.34 -4.55
CA ASP A 273 -0.04 -8.20 -5.99
C ASP A 273 0.57 -9.46 -6.63
N ARG A 274 1.58 -10.06 -5.98
CA ARG A 274 2.17 -11.33 -6.40
C ARG A 274 1.13 -12.45 -6.49
N VAL A 275 0.27 -12.57 -5.48
CA VAL A 275 -0.81 -13.58 -5.44
C VAL A 275 -1.73 -13.38 -6.65
N TRP A 276 -2.11 -12.14 -6.94
CA TRP A 276 -2.94 -11.86 -8.11
C TRP A 276 -2.22 -12.19 -9.41
N ALA A 277 -0.96 -11.79 -9.58
CA ALA A 277 -0.16 -12.12 -10.75
C ALA A 277 -0.03 -13.64 -10.96
N LYS A 278 0.15 -14.42 -9.88
CA LYS A 278 0.15 -15.88 -9.93
C LYS A 278 -1.21 -16.43 -10.37
N TRP A 279 -2.30 -15.95 -9.79
CA TRP A 279 -3.65 -16.37 -10.17
C TRP A 279 -3.94 -16.07 -11.63
N GLN A 280 -3.56 -14.88 -12.12
CA GLN A 280 -3.69 -14.52 -13.53
C GLN A 280 -2.92 -15.51 -14.42
N GLY A 281 -1.77 -16.01 -13.96
CA GLY A 281 -1.03 -17.11 -14.60
C GLY A 281 -0.63 -16.83 -16.05
N ARG A 282 -0.60 -15.55 -16.44
CA ARG A 282 -0.49 -15.06 -17.83
C ARG A 282 -1.51 -15.67 -18.80
N ASN A 283 -2.68 -16.05 -18.32
CA ASN A 283 -3.79 -16.46 -19.16
C ASN A 283 -4.55 -15.21 -19.63
N ASP A 284 -4.62 -14.99 -20.95
CA ASP A 284 -5.31 -13.83 -21.53
C ASP A 284 -6.76 -13.70 -21.04
N THR A 285 -7.44 -14.81 -20.74
CA THR A 285 -8.80 -14.75 -20.19
C THR A 285 -8.83 -14.13 -18.80
N ARG A 286 -7.80 -14.36 -17.97
CA ARG A 286 -7.68 -13.80 -16.61
C ARG A 286 -7.04 -12.42 -16.57
N LEU A 287 -6.18 -12.10 -17.54
CA LEU A 287 -5.66 -10.73 -17.70
C LEU A 287 -6.77 -9.75 -18.12
N ALA A 288 -7.81 -10.25 -18.79
CA ALA A 288 -9.01 -9.49 -19.13
C ALA A 288 -10.17 -9.69 -18.12
N ASP A 289 -10.03 -10.57 -17.13
CA ASP A 289 -11.08 -10.83 -16.13
C ASP A 289 -11.06 -9.75 -15.07
N TYR A 290 -12.06 -8.86 -15.16
CA TYR A 290 -12.27 -7.76 -14.24
C TYR A 290 -13.77 -7.55 -14.06
N THR A 291 -14.27 -7.92 -12.90
CA THR A 291 -15.70 -7.94 -12.56
C THR A 291 -15.94 -7.37 -11.17
N GLY A 292 -17.16 -6.91 -10.90
CA GLY A 292 -17.55 -6.32 -9.62
C GLY A 292 -18.07 -4.90 -9.78
N PHE A 293 -17.90 -4.09 -8.73
CA PHE A 293 -18.43 -2.74 -8.64
C PHE A 293 -17.34 -1.74 -8.25
N GLN A 294 -17.51 -0.47 -8.59
CA GLN A 294 -16.59 0.62 -8.25
C GLN A 294 -16.77 1.12 -6.81
N ASP A 295 -17.88 0.76 -6.17
CA ASP A 295 -18.33 1.22 -4.87
C ASP A 295 -18.90 0.06 -4.04
N THR A 296 -18.84 0.20 -2.71
CA THR A 296 -19.31 -0.82 -1.76
C THR A 296 -20.81 -1.02 -1.75
N ASP A 297 -21.59 0.01 -2.16
CA ASP A 297 -23.05 -0.07 -2.27
C ASP A 297 -23.50 -0.84 -3.53
N LYS A 298 -22.53 -1.24 -4.37
CA LYS A 298 -22.73 -2.00 -5.61
C LYS A 298 -23.63 -1.28 -6.61
N ILE A 299 -23.51 0.03 -6.67
CA ILE A 299 -24.32 0.88 -7.54
C ILE A 299 -23.75 0.94 -8.96
N TYR A 300 -22.43 1.04 -9.08
CA TYR A 300 -21.74 1.26 -10.36
C TYR A 300 -20.93 0.02 -10.74
N PRO A 301 -21.37 -0.78 -11.72
CA PRO A 301 -20.58 -1.89 -12.24
C PRO A 301 -19.23 -1.41 -12.76
N ALA A 302 -18.18 -2.15 -12.44
CA ALA A 302 -16.82 -1.82 -12.86
C ALA A 302 -16.53 -2.40 -14.26
N ALA A 303 -15.77 -1.65 -15.05
CA ALA A 303 -15.26 -2.06 -16.34
C ALA A 303 -13.74 -1.86 -16.41
N ILE A 304 -13.05 -2.73 -17.13
CA ILE A 304 -11.59 -2.68 -17.31
C ILE A 304 -11.11 -1.38 -18.01
N THR A 305 -12.03 -0.66 -18.66
CA THR A 305 -11.78 0.63 -19.31
C THR A 305 -11.96 1.82 -18.39
N ASP A 306 -12.38 1.63 -17.14
CA ASP A 306 -12.61 2.70 -16.18
C ASP A 306 -11.28 3.31 -15.72
N SER A 307 -11.32 4.59 -15.37
CA SER A 307 -10.23 5.27 -14.67
C SER A 307 -10.24 4.90 -13.18
N MET A 308 -9.07 4.53 -12.66
CA MET A 308 -8.86 4.33 -11.23
C MET A 308 -8.92 5.67 -10.48
N PRO A 309 -9.52 5.72 -9.29
CA PRO A 309 -9.51 6.93 -8.47
C PRO A 309 -8.11 7.16 -7.89
N VAL A 310 -7.49 8.32 -8.15
CA VAL A 310 -6.09 8.59 -7.73
C VAL A 310 -5.92 9.90 -6.96
N LEU A 311 -6.98 10.69 -6.83
CA LEU A 311 -6.96 12.04 -6.26
C LEU A 311 -5.80 12.88 -6.84
N GLU A 312 -4.91 13.43 -6.00
CA GLU A 312 -3.80 14.28 -6.46
C GLU A 312 -2.50 13.51 -6.77
N LEU A 313 -2.47 12.19 -6.55
CA LEU A 313 -1.25 11.37 -6.72
C LEU A 313 -0.84 11.13 -8.17
N ALA A 314 -1.74 11.34 -9.13
CA ALA A 314 -1.42 11.30 -10.55
C ALA A 314 -2.04 12.50 -11.28
N GLU A 315 -1.31 13.03 -12.26
CA GLU A 315 -1.76 14.17 -13.08
C GLU A 315 -2.62 13.72 -14.28
N THR A 316 -2.64 12.42 -14.56
CA THR A 316 -3.35 11.81 -15.68
C THR A 316 -4.24 10.67 -15.20
N ASP A 317 -5.34 10.46 -15.90
CA ASP A 317 -6.21 9.29 -15.69
C ASP A 317 -5.43 7.98 -15.89
N LEU A 318 -5.53 7.11 -14.89
CA LEU A 318 -4.94 5.77 -14.91
C LEU A 318 -6.02 4.75 -15.21
N LEU A 319 -5.96 4.08 -16.35
CA LEU A 319 -6.99 3.12 -16.74
C LEU A 319 -6.68 1.74 -16.16
N VAL A 320 -7.71 1.05 -15.64
CA VAL A 320 -7.56 -0.29 -15.06
C VAL A 320 -6.83 -1.25 -16.00
N ARG A 321 -7.22 -1.29 -17.29
CA ARG A 321 -6.61 -2.15 -18.33
C ARG A 321 -5.09 -2.04 -18.44
N ASP A 322 -4.52 -0.89 -18.10
CA ASP A 322 -3.08 -0.68 -18.25
C ASP A 322 -2.30 -1.31 -17.09
N TYR A 323 -2.97 -1.67 -15.99
CA TYR A 323 -2.37 -2.29 -14.79
C TYR A 323 -2.72 -3.77 -14.62
N MET A 324 -3.41 -4.38 -15.58
CA MET A 324 -3.83 -5.79 -15.47
C MET A 324 -2.68 -6.78 -15.68
N ASP A 325 -1.60 -6.40 -16.36
CA ASP A 325 -0.44 -7.26 -16.63
C ASP A 325 0.84 -6.58 -16.15
N THR A 326 1.61 -7.26 -15.30
CA THR A 326 2.88 -6.72 -14.73
C THR A 326 3.99 -6.58 -15.79
N LEU A 327 3.78 -7.09 -17.00
CA LEU A 327 4.70 -7.04 -18.14
C LEU A 327 4.21 -6.15 -19.29
N SER A 328 3.22 -5.30 -19.04
CA SER A 328 2.63 -4.42 -20.04
C SER A 328 2.25 -3.06 -19.48
N GLY A 329 1.90 -2.13 -20.36
CA GLY A 329 1.52 -0.78 -19.98
C GLY A 329 2.67 -0.06 -19.24
N PRO A 330 2.40 0.65 -18.14
CA PRO A 330 3.43 1.31 -17.34
C PRO A 330 4.27 0.35 -16.50
N LEU A 331 3.97 -0.95 -16.51
CA LEU A 331 4.63 -1.94 -15.66
C LEU A 331 5.64 -2.79 -16.45
N CYS A 332 6.73 -3.17 -15.78
CA CYS A 332 7.73 -4.09 -16.33
C CYS A 332 8.45 -4.84 -15.22
N TYR A 333 7.75 -5.76 -14.55
CA TYR A 333 8.32 -6.60 -13.50
C TYR A 333 7.71 -8.00 -13.41
N THR A 334 8.44 -8.88 -12.72
CA THR A 334 8.05 -10.23 -12.30
C THR A 334 8.34 -10.41 -10.82
N TYR A 335 7.97 -11.57 -10.27
CA TYR A 335 8.32 -11.99 -8.92
C TYR A 335 9.31 -13.16 -8.98
N SER A 336 10.24 -13.20 -8.03
CA SER A 336 11.25 -14.27 -7.90
C SER A 336 10.65 -15.65 -7.69
N SER A 337 9.48 -15.71 -7.06
CA SER A 337 8.68 -16.91 -6.86
C SER A 337 7.25 -16.64 -7.33
N MET A 338 6.62 -17.60 -8.01
CA MET A 338 5.22 -17.52 -8.44
C MET A 338 4.37 -18.53 -7.70
#